data_AF-A0A9E3LX27-F1
#
_entry.id   AF-A0A9E3LX27-F1
#
_cell.length_a   1.000
_cell.length_b   1.000
_cell.length_c   1.000
_cell.angle_alpha   90.00
_cell.angle_beta   90.00
_cell.angle_gamma   90.00
#
_symmetry.space_group_name_H-M   'P 1'
#
loop_
_entity.id
_entity.type
_entity.pdbx_description
1 polymer ?
#
loop_
_entity_poly.entity_id
_entity_poly.type
_entity_poly.pdbx_seq_one_letter_code
_entity_poly.pdbx_strand_id
1 'polypeptide(L)' 'MCTTRFTVDHLIPRSLGGTDEVDNLALACRRCNERRYNFVAGVDPETLL' A
#
# COMPACT_ATOMS: atom_id res chain seq x y z
N MET A 1 -11.11 -3.47 12.15
CA MET A 1 -9.83 -4.19 11.89
C MET A 1 -10.01 -5.19 10.76
N CYS A 2 -8.98 -5.41 9.93
CA CYS A 2 -8.99 -6.46 8.90
C CYS A 2 -8.68 -7.81 9.58
N THR A 3 -9.50 -8.85 9.37
CA THR A 3 -9.35 -10.17 10.01
C THR A 3 -8.59 -11.19 9.15
N THR A 4 -8.18 -10.80 7.94
CA THR A 4 -7.47 -11.68 7.01
C THR A 4 -5.95 -11.56 7.18
N ARG A 5 -5.21 -12.59 6.76
CA ARG A 5 -3.74 -12.58 6.77
C ARG A 5 -3.17 -11.40 5.97
N PHE A 6 -2.04 -10.89 6.43
CA PHE A 6 -1.24 -9.92 5.69
C PHE A 6 -0.47 -10.63 4.58
N THR A 7 -0.28 -9.92 3.47
CA THR A 7 0.57 -10.28 2.34
C THR A 7 1.57 -9.15 2.11
N VAL A 8 2.66 -9.45 1.41
CA VAL A 8 3.57 -8.43 0.91
C VAL A 8 2.88 -7.63 -0.19
N ASP A 9 3.06 -6.31 -0.15
CA ASP A 9 2.43 -5.36 -1.04
C ASP A 9 3.38 -4.21 -1.35
N HIS A 10 3.27 -3.62 -2.54
CA HIS A 10 4.18 -2.57 -3.01
C HIS A 10 3.64 -1.17 -2.70
N LEU A 11 4.44 -0.28 -2.13
CA LEU A 11 4.06 1.11 -1.88
C LEU A 11 3.83 1.86 -3.20
N ILE A 12 4.80 1.76 -4.11
CA ILE A 12 4.63 2.09 -5.53
C ILE A 12 4.22 0.80 -6.25
N PRO A 13 2.99 0.70 -6.79
CA PRO A 13 2.54 -0.48 -7.51
C PRO A 13 3.45 -0.84 -8.68
N ARG A 14 3.59 -2.14 -8.98
CA ARG A 14 4.33 -2.61 -10.18
C ARG A 14 3.78 -2.02 -11.48
N SER A 15 2.46 -1.77 -11.56
CA SER A 15 1.84 -1.11 -12.71
C SER A 15 2.28 0.34 -12.91
N LEU A 16 2.90 0.95 -11.90
CA LEU A 16 3.51 2.29 -11.93
C LEU A 16 5.05 2.23 -11.87
N GLY A 17 5.65 1.06 -12.05
CA GLY A 17 7.10 0.89 -12.09
C GLY A 17 7.80 0.71 -10.73
N GLY A 18 7.06 0.37 -9.66
CA GLY A 18 7.67 0.08 -8.37
C GLY A 18 8.54 -1.18 -8.36
N THR A 19 9.57 -1.16 -7.51
CA THR A 19 10.60 -2.20 -7.39
C THR A 19 10.23 -3.26 -6.33
N ASP A 20 10.94 -4.39 -6.33
CA ASP A 20 10.86 -5.39 -5.25
C ASP A 20 11.87 -5.11 -4.11
N GLU A 21 12.41 -3.90 -4.05
CA GLU A 21 13.31 -3.47 -2.97
C GLU A 21 12.55 -3.32 -1.65
N VAL A 22 13.21 -3.65 -0.54
CA VAL A 22 12.57 -3.75 0.79
C VAL A 22 11.91 -2.44 1.22
N ASP A 23 12.45 -1.29 0.81
CA ASP A 23 11.89 0.04 1.08
C ASP A 23 10.59 0.32 0.34
N ASN A 24 10.31 -0.39 -0.76
CA ASN A 24 9.05 -0.33 -1.49
C ASN A 24 8.04 -1.40 -1.05
N LEU A 25 8.35 -2.24 -0.05
CA LEU A 25 7.49 -3.33 0.40
C LEU A 25 6.84 -3.04 1.77
N ALA A 26 5.55 -3.36 1.89
CA ALA A 26 4.78 -3.23 3.12
C ALA A 26 3.87 -4.44 3.34
N LEU A 27 3.43 -4.65 4.59
CA LEU A 27 2.41 -5.64 4.91
C LEU A 27 1.01 -5.04 4.77
N ALA A 28 0.21 -5.62 3.88
CA ALA A 28 -1.19 -5.25 3.72
C ALA A 28 -2.07 -6.50 3.66
N CYS A 29 -3.26 -6.45 4.26
CA CYS A 29 -4.25 -7.50 4.03
C CYS A 29 -4.87 -7.33 2.64
N ARG A 30 -5.34 -8.42 2.02
CA ARG A 30 -5.96 -8.40 0.68
C ARG A 30 -6.99 -7.28 0.50
N ARG A 31 -7.89 -7.10 1.48
CA ARG A 31 -8.93 -6.07 1.42
C ARG A 31 -8.37 -4.64 1.41
N CYS A 32 -7.31 -4.39 2.19
CA CYS A 32 -6.68 -3.07 2.22
C CYS A 32 -5.91 -2.81 0.92
N ASN A 33 -5.18 -3.81 0.42
CA ASN A 33 -4.48 -3.72 -0.86
C ASN A 33 -5.47 -3.42 -2.01
N GLU A 34 -6.55 -4.20 -2.13
CA GLU A 34 -7.58 -3.98 -3.16
C GLU A 34 -8.24 -2.59 -3.06
N ARG A 35 -8.44 -2.08 -1.84
CA ARG A 35 -8.98 -0.73 -1.64
C ARG A 35 -7.99 0.36 -2.05
N ARG A 36 -6.68 0.15 -1.82
CA ARG A 36 -5.63 1.06 -2.27
C ARG A 36 -5.44 1.00 -3.79
N TYR A 37 -5.61 -0.17 -4.39
CA TYR A 37 -5.42 -0.42 -5.82
C TYR A 37 -4.05 0.14 -6.28
N ASN A 38 -4.00 0.91 -7.36
CA ASN A 38 -2.79 1.59 -7.82
C ASN A 38 -2.68 3.05 -7.33
N PHE A 39 -3.47 3.47 -6.35
CA PHE A 39 -3.38 4.83 -5.80
C PHE A 39 -2.14 4.97 -4.91
N VAL A 40 -1.31 5.97 -5.20
CA VAL A 40 -0.08 6.30 -4.45
C VAL A 40 -0.21 7.59 -3.62
N ALA A 41 -1.36 8.25 -3.70
CA ALA A 41 -1.67 9.47 -2.96
C ALA A 41 -2.72 9.19 -1.89
N GLY A 42 -2.58 9.87 -0.76
CA GLY A 42 -3.52 9.82 0.36
C GLY A 42 -3.46 11.13 1.14
N VAL A 43 -4.47 11.37 1.97
CA VAL A 43 -4.51 12.51 2.87
C VAL A 43 -3.86 12.10 4.18
N ASP A 44 -2.82 12.81 4.58
CA ASP A 44 -2.23 12.65 5.91
C ASP A 44 -2.98 13.55 6.91
N PRO A 45 -3.68 12.98 7.91
CA PRO A 45 -4.44 13.76 8.87
C PRO A 45 -3.58 14.66 9.77
N GLU A 46 -2.27 14.41 9.88
CA GLU A 46 -1.37 15.20 10.74
C GLU A 46 -0.74 16.40 10.03
N THR A 47 -0.52 16.31 8.71
CA THR A 47 0.10 17.37 7.90
C THR A 47 -0.89 18.15 7.03
N LEU A 48 -2.20 17.92 7.22
CA LEU A 48 -3.27 18.75 6.69
C LEU A 48 -3.25 20.16 7.33
N LEU A 49 -2.37 21.03 6.83
CA LEU A 49 -2.52 22.49 6.88
C LEU A 49 -3.06 23.00 5.55
#